data_AF-A0AAU9V5A0-F1
#
_entry.id   AF-A0AAU9V5A0-F1
#
_cell.length_a   1.000
_cell.length_b   1.000
_cell.length_c   1.000
_cell.angle_alpha   90.00
_cell.angle_beta   90.00
_cell.angle_gamma   90.00
#
_symmetry.space_group_name_H-M   'P 1'
#
loop_
_entity.id
_entity.type
_entity.pdbx_description
1 polymer ?
#
loop_
_entity_poly.entity_id
_entity_poly.type
_entity_poly.pdbx_seq_one_letter_code
_entity_poly.pdbx_strand_id
1 'polypeptide(L)'
;MCTEMMVREDPRITYSDIEKIIGFSSRSVNIILHQHLGMRKLCCRWIQRLLSDTEKQVCVDWCLEMRHDLKTDDVSESSVELINRLNRHVSSGEVHCSVAASCRVGLMMNSARSTAE
;
A
#
# COMPACT_ATOMS: atom_id res chain seq x y z
N MET A 1 -4.47 -7.20 -25.39
CA MET A 1 -4.35 -6.82 -23.96
C MET A 1 -3.09 -6.00 -23.79
N CYS A 2 -3.20 -4.78 -23.27
CA CYS A 2 -2.06 -3.88 -23.08
C CYS A 2 -1.36 -4.17 -21.75
N THR A 3 -0.03 -4.33 -21.77
CA THR A 3 0.80 -4.52 -20.56
C THR A 3 0.56 -3.44 -19.50
N GLU A 4 0.18 -2.25 -19.96
CA GLU A 4 -0.23 -1.12 -19.13
C GLU A 4 -1.40 -1.44 -18.19
N MET A 5 -2.47 -2.08 -18.70
CA MET A 5 -3.65 -2.42 -17.91
C MET A 5 -3.31 -3.47 -16.84
N MET A 6 -2.48 -4.44 -17.20
CA MET A 6 -2.05 -5.52 -16.29
C MET A 6 -1.29 -4.95 -15.08
N VAL A 7 -0.43 -3.95 -15.30
CA VAL A 7 0.31 -3.29 -14.21
C VAL A 7 -0.59 -2.36 -13.38
N ARG A 8 -1.64 -1.76 -13.98
CA ARG A 8 -2.61 -0.96 -13.22
C ARG A 8 -3.50 -1.82 -12.33
N GLU A 9 -3.90 -3.00 -12.80
CA GLU A 9 -4.70 -3.95 -12.04
C GLU A 9 -3.91 -4.59 -10.89
N ASP A 10 -2.70 -5.07 -11.17
CA ASP A 10 -1.77 -5.56 -10.16
C ASP A 10 -0.38 -4.94 -10.33
N PRO A 11 -0.05 -3.91 -9.53
CA PRO A 11 1.29 -3.32 -9.51
C PRO A 11 2.39 -4.32 -9.14
N ARG A 12 2.09 -5.49 -8.56
CA ARG A 12 3.07 -6.51 -8.16
C ARG A 12 3.24 -7.63 -9.17
N ILE A 13 2.60 -7.54 -10.34
CA ILE A 13 2.71 -8.54 -11.39
C ILE A 13 4.17 -8.77 -11.81
N THR A 14 4.56 -10.03 -11.99
CA THR A 14 5.94 -10.37 -12.36
C THR A 14 6.14 -10.32 -13.87
N TYR A 15 7.40 -10.14 -14.29
CA TYR A 15 7.76 -10.19 -15.72
C TYR A 15 7.34 -11.52 -16.34
N SER A 16 7.55 -12.64 -15.63
CA SER A 16 7.19 -13.97 -16.12
C SER A 16 5.69 -14.19 -16.28
N ASP A 17 4.87 -13.57 -15.42
CA ASP A 17 3.42 -13.64 -15.57
C ASP A 17 2.96 -12.81 -16.78
N ILE A 18 3.55 -11.62 -16.95
CA ILE A 18 3.32 -10.80 -18.15
C ILE A 18 3.70 -11.58 -19.41
N GLU A 19 4.91 -12.15 -19.46
CA GLU A 19 5.41 -12.95 -20.59
C GLU A 19 4.45 -14.08 -20.95
N LYS A 20 3.97 -14.84 -19.96
CA LYS A 20 3.03 -15.96 -20.18
C LYS A 20 1.70 -15.49 -20.79
N ILE A 21 1.23 -14.31 -20.40
CA ILE A 21 -0.06 -13.78 -20.84
C ILE A 21 0.02 -13.17 -22.25
N ILE A 22 1.10 -12.43 -22.55
CA ILE A 22 1.22 -11.69 -23.82
C ILE A 22 2.12 -12.38 -24.86
N GLY A 23 2.88 -13.41 -24.46
CA GLY A 23 3.76 -14.19 -25.33
C GLY A 23 5.05 -13.48 -25.75
N PHE A 24 5.34 -12.29 -25.20
CA PHE A 24 6.59 -11.57 -25.47
C PHE A 24 7.68 -11.98 -24.51
N SER A 25 8.94 -11.84 -24.93
CA SER A 25 10.10 -12.04 -24.05
C SER A 25 10.19 -10.96 -22.96
N SER A 26 10.82 -11.29 -21.83
CA SER A 26 11.05 -10.38 -20.69
C SER A 26 11.78 -9.12 -21.11
N ARG A 27 12.67 -9.23 -22.11
CA ARG A 27 13.38 -8.09 -22.68
C ARG A 27 12.42 -7.15 -23.40
N SER A 28 11.53 -7.68 -24.22
CA SER A 28 10.49 -6.91 -24.90
C SER A 28 9.56 -6.25 -23.88
N VAL A 29 9.13 -6.99 -22.85
CA VAL A 29 8.32 -6.47 -21.74
C VAL A 29 9.04 -5.31 -21.03
N ASN A 30 10.33 -5.46 -20.73
CA ASN A 30 11.14 -4.43 -20.10
C ASN A 30 11.22 -3.15 -20.94
N ILE A 31 11.48 -3.28 -22.25
CA ILE A 31 11.52 -2.14 -23.18
C ILE A 31 10.17 -1.42 -23.20
N ILE A 32 9.06 -2.17 -23.29
CA ILE A 32 7.71 -1.60 -23.29
C ILE A 32 7.44 -0.85 -21.98
N LEU A 33 7.66 -1.50 -20.84
CA LEU A 33 7.38 -0.91 -19.52
C LEU A 33 8.22 0.34 -19.25
N HIS A 34 9.52 0.28 -19.49
CA HIS A 34 10.44 1.33 -19.06
C HIS A 34 10.68 2.40 -20.12
N GLN A 35 10.81 2.03 -21.39
CA GLN A 35 11.14 2.98 -22.46
C GLN A 35 9.90 3.58 -23.12
N HIS A 36 8.87 2.75 -23.39
CA HIS A 36 7.66 3.24 -24.06
C HIS A 36 6.63 3.79 -23.07
N LEU A 37 6.41 3.11 -21.94
CA LEU A 37 5.42 3.51 -20.93
C LEU A 37 6.03 4.36 -19.78
N GLY A 38 7.36 4.46 -19.71
CA GLY A 38 8.03 5.27 -18.68
C GLY A 38 7.75 4.81 -17.25
N MET A 39 7.42 3.54 -17.03
CA MET A 39 7.16 3.00 -15.70
C MET A 39 8.46 2.85 -14.91
N ARG A 40 8.39 2.91 -13.58
CA ARG A 40 9.51 2.64 -12.69
C ARG A 40 9.19 1.52 -11.71
N LYS A 41 10.24 0.84 -11.27
CA LYS A 41 10.17 -0.14 -10.17
C LYS A 41 10.03 0.61 -8.85
N LEU A 42 9.04 0.24 -8.05
CA LEU A 42 8.84 0.69 -6.68
C LEU A 42 9.28 -0.41 -5.71
N CYS A 43 10.14 -0.06 -4.75
CA CYS A 43 10.30 -0.91 -3.58
C CYS A 43 9.04 -0.83 -2.70
N CYS A 44 8.57 -1.98 -2.21
CA CYS A 44 7.58 -1.95 -1.15
C CYS A 44 8.23 -1.48 0.14
N ARG A 45 7.52 -0.65 0.90
CA ARG A 45 7.90 -0.36 2.28
C ARG A 45 7.57 -1.58 3.14
N TRP A 46 8.48 -1.92 4.02
CA TRP A 46 8.24 -2.96 5.01
C TRP A 46 7.19 -2.45 6.01
N ILE A 47 6.22 -3.31 6.34
CA ILE A 47 5.18 -3.03 7.32
C ILE A 47 5.33 -4.08 8.42
N GLN A 48 5.46 -3.62 9.67
CA GLN A 48 5.74 -4.48 10.83
C GLN A 48 4.67 -5.55 11.06
N ARG A 49 3.41 -5.22 10.79
CA ARG A 49 2.28 -6.10 11.08
C ARG A 49 1.16 -5.92 10.06
N LEU A 50 0.56 -7.02 9.65
CA LEU A 50 -0.66 -7.00 8.85
C LEU A 50 -1.85 -6.78 9.79
N LEU A 51 -2.53 -5.65 9.66
CA LEU A 51 -3.74 -5.35 10.42
C LEU A 51 -4.95 -6.07 9.80
N SER A 52 -5.80 -6.64 10.64
CA SER A 52 -7.15 -7.06 10.25
C SER A 52 -8.02 -5.84 9.90
N ASP A 53 -9.13 -6.06 9.21
CA ASP A 53 -10.00 -4.96 8.77
C ASP A 53 -10.61 -4.19 9.97
N THR A 54 -10.94 -4.89 11.06
CA THR A 54 -11.39 -4.25 12.30
C THR A 54 -10.31 -3.35 12.89
N GLU A 55 -9.06 -3.79 12.93
CA GLU A 55 -7.95 -2.98 13.44
C GLU A 55 -7.66 -1.76 12.56
N LYS A 56 -7.79 -1.90 11.23
CA LYS A 56 -7.70 -0.75 10.32
C LYS A 56 -8.78 0.28 10.61
N GLN A 57 -10.02 -0.17 10.85
CA GLN A 57 -11.14 0.73 11.15
C GLN A 57 -10.87 1.50 12.44
N VAL A 58 -10.39 0.82 13.49
CA VAL A 58 -9.99 1.46 14.74
C VAL A 58 -8.91 2.52 14.52
N CYS A 59 -7.91 2.26 13.66
CA CYS A 59 -6.90 3.27 13.31
C CYS A 59 -7.50 4.48 12.57
N VAL A 60 -8.47 4.26 11.68
CA VAL A 60 -9.15 5.36 10.96
C VAL A 60 -9.97 6.21 11.93
N ASP A 61 -10.78 5.58 12.77
CA ASP A 61 -11.62 6.26 13.76
C ASP A 61 -10.75 7.10 14.70
N TRP A 62 -9.65 6.54 15.18
CA TRP A 62 -8.63 7.24 15.97
C TRP A 62 -8.11 8.51 15.27
N CYS A 63 -7.70 8.39 14.01
CA CYS A 63 -7.14 9.51 13.26
C CYS A 63 -8.19 10.61 13.03
N LEU A 64 -9.45 10.25 12.82
CA LEU A 64 -10.54 11.20 12.63
C LEU A 64 -10.84 11.97 13.91
N GLU A 65 -10.86 11.28 15.05
CA GLU A 65 -11.09 11.86 16.38
C GLU A 65 -9.94 12.79 16.77
N MET A 66 -8.69 12.32 16.69
CA MET A 66 -7.52 13.16 16.96
C MET A 66 -7.46 14.40 16.06
N ARG A 67 -7.88 14.28 14.79
CA ARG A 67 -7.93 15.42 13.87
C ARG A 67 -9.02 16.43 14.26
N HIS A 68 -10.10 15.99 14.90
CA HIS A 68 -11.14 16.87 15.42
C HIS A 68 -10.64 17.60 16.67
N ASP A 69 -10.00 16.87 17.59
CA ASP A 69 -9.44 17.41 18.83
C ASP A 69 -8.30 18.41 18.57
N LEU A 70 -7.54 18.26 17.49
CA LEU A 70 -6.51 19.24 17.08
C LEU A 70 -7.09 20.55 16.53
N LYS A 71 -8.39 20.62 16.21
CA LYS A 71 -9.06 21.84 15.75
C LYS A 71 -9.77 22.60 16.86
N THR A 72 -9.99 21.95 18.00
CA THR A 72 -10.55 22.54 19.20
C THR A 72 -9.39 22.70 20.18
N ASP A 73 -9.05 23.91 20.64
CA ASP A 73 -7.96 24.15 21.60
C ASP A 73 -8.26 23.60 23.02
N ASP A 74 -8.95 22.46 23.12
CA ASP A 74 -9.33 21.76 24.34
C ASP A 74 -8.72 20.35 24.28
N VAL A 75 -7.54 20.15 24.89
CA VAL A 75 -7.02 18.80 25.14
C VAL A 75 -7.88 18.19 26.24
N SER A 76 -8.98 17.57 25.83
CA SER A 76 -9.91 16.92 26.75
C SER A 76 -9.40 15.53 27.18
N GLU A 77 -9.78 15.15 28.39
CA GLU A 77 -9.54 13.87 29.07
C GLU A 77 -9.87 12.62 28.20
N SER A 78 -10.62 12.82 27.11
CA SER A 78 -10.94 11.83 26.08
C SER A 78 -9.69 11.17 25.49
N SER A 79 -8.65 11.94 25.12
CA SER A 79 -7.51 11.38 24.38
C SER A 79 -6.74 10.32 25.20
N VAL A 80 -6.70 10.43 26.53
CA VAL A 80 -5.99 9.49 27.42
C VAL A 80 -6.78 8.17 27.59
N GLU A 81 -8.10 8.26 27.77
CA GLU A 81 -8.97 7.07 27.87
C GLU A 81 -8.94 6.24 26.57
N LEU A 82 -8.75 6.93 25.46
CA LEU A 82 -8.78 6.37 24.12
C LEU A 82 -7.41 5.74 23.73
N ILE A 83 -6.28 6.33 24.16
CA ILE A 83 -4.97 5.66 24.17
C ILE A 83 -5.04 4.36 24.97
N ASN A 84 -5.69 4.38 26.14
CA ASN A 84 -5.87 3.18 26.97
C ASN A 84 -6.80 2.13 26.31
N ARG A 85 -7.78 2.53 25.50
CA ARG A 85 -8.60 1.62 24.67
C ARG A 85 -7.79 0.93 23.57
N LEU A 86 -6.91 1.67 22.89
CA LEU A 86 -5.99 1.11 21.89
C LEU A 86 -5.03 0.09 22.53
N ASN A 87 -4.43 0.44 23.69
CA ASN A 87 -3.52 -0.46 24.41
C ASN A 87 -4.19 -1.75 24.90
N ARG A 88 -5.50 -1.70 25.21
CA ARG A 88 -6.30 -2.90 25.55
C ARG A 88 -6.51 -3.83 24.35
N HIS A 89 -6.72 -3.29 23.15
CA HIS A 89 -6.88 -4.10 21.93
C HIS A 89 -5.56 -4.71 21.45
N VAL A 90 -4.44 -4.01 21.64
CA VAL A 90 -3.10 -4.53 21.34
C VAL A 90 -2.71 -5.72 22.24
N SER A 91 -3.17 -5.74 23.50
CA SER A 91 -2.88 -6.80 24.46
C SER A 91 -3.68 -8.10 24.25
N SER A 92 -4.73 -8.10 23.42
CA SER A 92 -5.60 -9.26 23.21
C SER A 92 -5.23 -10.12 22.00
N GLY A 93 -4.20 -9.73 21.23
CA GLY A 93 -3.70 -10.48 20.07
C GLY A 93 -2.51 -11.35 20.43
N GLU A 94 -2.73 -12.65 20.57
CA GLU A 94 -1.68 -13.66 20.62
C GLU A 94 -0.71 -13.48 19.44
N VAL A 95 0.56 -13.25 19.76
CA VAL A 95 1.62 -13.02 18.77
C VAL A 95 2.05 -14.36 18.18
N HIS A 96 1.21 -14.98 17.35
CA HIS A 96 1.62 -16.12 16.54
C HIS A 96 2.16 -15.62 15.20
N CYS A 97 3.47 -15.36 15.19
CA CYS A 97 4.22 -14.86 14.06
C CYS A 97 4.39 -15.98 13.02
N SER A 98 3.43 -16.12 12.09
CA SER A 98 3.61 -16.97 10.92
C SER A 98 4.14 -16.13 9.75
N VAL A 99 5.47 -16.13 9.64
CA VAL A 99 6.30 -16.12 8.44
C VAL A 99 5.71 -15.51 7.15
N ALA A 100 6.47 -14.55 6.59
CA ALA A 100 6.54 -14.08 5.20
C ALA A 100 5.90 -12.72 4.85
N ALA A 101 6.52 -11.62 5.31
CA ALA A 101 6.46 -10.35 4.59
C ALA A 101 7.60 -10.27 3.56
N SER A 102 7.48 -11.00 2.45
CA SER A 102 8.39 -10.81 1.31
C SER A 102 8.07 -9.47 0.64
N CYS A 103 8.97 -8.49 0.78
CA CYS A 103 8.91 -7.21 0.07
C CYS A 103 9.06 -7.45 -1.44
N ARG A 104 7.96 -7.74 -2.15
CA ARG A 104 7.95 -7.74 -3.62
C ARG A 104 8.00 -6.31 -4.13
N VAL A 105 8.91 -6.02 -5.06
CA VAL A 105 9.00 -4.75 -5.79
C VAL A 105 7.78 -4.64 -6.71
N GLY A 106 7.06 -3.52 -6.66
CA GLY A 106 5.94 -3.22 -7.58
C GLY A 106 6.39 -2.35 -8.77
N LEU A 107 5.50 -2.13 -9.73
CA LEU A 107 5.67 -1.22 -10.86
C LEU A 107 4.67 -0.08 -10.74
N MET A 108 5.10 1.16 -10.99
CA MET A 108 4.21 2.33 -11.01
C MET A 108 4.49 3.19 -12.24
N MET A 109 3.43 3.78 -12.79
CA MET A 109 3.55 4.83 -13.79
C MET A 109 4.22 6.07 -13.20
N ASN A 110 5.11 6.68 -13.96
CA ASN A 110 5.52 8.04 -13.64
C ASN A 110 4.30 8.95 -13.85
N SER A 111 3.87 9.63 -12.80
CA SER A 111 2.87 10.70 -12.90
C SER A 111 3.50 11.89 -13.63
N ALA A 112 3.54 11.82 -14.97
CA ALA A 112 3.98 12.91 -15.83
C ALA A 112 3.42 12.71 -17.24
N ARG A 113 2.12 12.98 -17.42
CA ARG A 113 1.60 13.61 -18.63
C ARG A 113 0.22 14.24 -18.37
N SER A 114 0.22 15.32 -17.59
CA SER A 114 -0.74 16.42 -17.78
C SER A 114 0.07 17.57 -18.38
N THR A 115 0.22 17.53 -19.69
CA THR A 115 0.53 18.73 -20.46
C THR A 115 -0.81 19.17 -21.03
N ALA A 116 -1.23 20.33 -20.57
CA ALA A 116 -2.43 21.05 -20.99
C ALA A 116 -2.59 21.08 -22.51
N GLU A 117 -3.83 20.94 -22.95
CA GLU A 117 -4.36 21.59 -24.15
C GLU A 117 -5.40 22.63 -23.68
#